data_AF-A0A453QHC4-F1
#
_entry.id   AF-A0A453QHC4-F1
#
_cell.length_a   1.000
_cell.length_b   1.000
_cell.length_c   1.000
_cell.angle_alpha   90.00
_cell.angle_beta   90.00
_cell.angle_gamma   90.00
#
_symmetry.space_group_name_H-M   'P 1'
#
loop_
_entity.id
_entity.type
_entity.pdbx_description
1 polymer ?
#
loop_
_entity_poly.entity_id
_entity_poly.type
_entity_poly.pdbx_seq_one_letter_code
_entity_poly.pdbx_strand_id
1 'polypeptide(L)'
;MRDGWGLATDGKVVFGSDGTSTLYQIDPESHQVMRMVPVKYQDNDVRYLNELEYINGEVWANAFKTDCIAIISPDSGIVVGWVFLHELRHHSPNSGNMAHDVLNGIAWDEDNHRLFVTGKLWPTLYEIKLRHIEGPPDGSIEQLCPRIIIPGSGNFPLL
;
A
#
# COMPACT_ATOMS: atom_id res chain seq x y z
N MET A 1 -11.31 9.66 -9.94
CA MET A 1 -11.19 9.03 -8.60
C MET A 1 -12.58 8.98 -7.99
N ARG A 2 -13.01 7.85 -7.41
CA ARG A 2 -14.38 7.69 -6.87
C ARG A 2 -14.49 8.09 -5.39
N ASP A 3 -13.41 7.93 -4.64
CA ASP A 3 -13.29 8.26 -3.22
C ASP A 3 -11.83 8.67 -2.92
N GLY A 4 -11.52 9.32 -1.80
CA GLY A 4 -10.15 9.72 -1.46
C GLY A 4 -9.60 8.90 -0.30
N TRP A 5 -8.71 7.94 -0.57
CA TRP A 5 -8.16 7.06 0.46
C TRP A 5 -6.77 7.51 0.90
N GLY A 6 -5.79 7.52 0.00
CA GLY A 6 -4.43 7.97 0.26
C GLY A 6 -3.92 8.92 -0.81
N LEU A 7 -2.99 9.78 -0.42
CA LEU A 7 -2.31 10.73 -1.29
C LEU A 7 -0.80 10.72 -0.97
N ALA A 8 0.03 10.81 -2.00
CA ALA A 8 1.48 10.99 -1.88
C ALA A 8 1.97 11.94 -2.98
N THR A 9 3.22 12.39 -2.95
CA THR A 9 3.77 13.24 -4.02
C THR A 9 5.26 13.02 -4.22
N ASP A 10 5.71 13.12 -5.48
CA ASP A 10 7.13 13.23 -5.84
C ASP A 10 7.60 14.70 -5.93
N GLY A 11 6.77 15.64 -5.47
CA GLY A 11 6.97 17.07 -5.59
C GLY A 11 6.57 17.67 -6.94
N LYS A 12 6.15 16.85 -7.92
CA LYS A 12 5.69 17.30 -9.25
C LYS A 12 4.22 16.95 -9.50
N VAL A 13 3.81 15.75 -9.11
CA VAL A 13 2.44 15.26 -9.24
C VAL A 13 1.94 14.76 -7.88
N VAL A 14 0.62 14.74 -7.73
CA VAL A 14 -0.02 14.08 -6.58
C VAL A 14 -0.45 12.68 -7.01
N PHE A 15 0.05 11.67 -6.31
CA PHE A 15 -0.45 10.30 -6.44
C PHE A 15 -1.69 10.13 -5.57
N GLY A 16 -2.67 9.37 -6.04
CA GLY A 16 -3.90 9.10 -5.28
C GLY A 16 -4.39 7.66 -5.40
N SER A 17 -5.05 7.21 -4.35
CA SER A 17 -5.77 5.93 -4.28
C SER A 17 -7.22 6.13 -3.86
N ASP A 18 -8.09 5.22 -4.26
CA ASP A 18 -9.52 5.22 -3.91
C ASP A 18 -10.04 3.84 -3.48
N GLY A 19 -9.14 2.96 -3.05
CA GLY A 19 -9.44 1.56 -2.70
C GLY A 19 -9.69 0.64 -3.89
N THR A 20 -9.74 1.14 -5.14
CA THR A 20 -9.70 0.30 -6.34
C THR A 20 -8.27 -0.19 -6.64
N SER A 21 -8.07 -0.87 -7.77
CA SER A 21 -6.74 -1.21 -8.31
C SER A 21 -6.18 -0.12 -9.23
N THR A 22 -6.51 1.14 -9.00
CA THR A 22 -6.03 2.27 -9.80
C THR A 22 -5.18 3.20 -8.96
N LEU A 23 -3.95 3.48 -9.41
CA LEU A 23 -3.14 4.58 -8.95
C LEU A 23 -3.38 5.79 -9.86
N TYR A 24 -3.81 6.90 -9.27
CA TYR A 24 -4.07 8.15 -9.97
C TYR A 24 -2.82 9.03 -9.93
N GLN A 25 -2.49 9.70 -11.04
CA GLN A 25 -1.59 10.86 -11.04
C GLN A 25 -2.43 12.11 -11.30
N ILE A 26 -2.32 13.08 -10.40
CA ILE A 26 -3.18 14.25 -10.30
C ILE A 26 -2.30 15.49 -10.42
N ASP A 27 -2.73 16.43 -11.25
CA ASP A 27 -2.08 17.71 -11.39
C ASP A 27 -2.27 18.54 -10.09
N PRO A 28 -1.19 19.04 -9.47
CA PRO A 28 -1.29 19.71 -8.17
C PRO A 28 -1.96 21.09 -8.23
N GLU A 29 -2.04 21.74 -9.40
CA GLU A 29 -2.63 23.08 -9.53
C GLU A 29 -4.13 23.02 -9.88
N SER A 30 -4.48 22.19 -10.86
CA SER A 30 -5.84 22.05 -11.38
C SER A 30 -6.65 20.96 -10.68
N HIS A 31 -5.97 20.10 -9.90
CA HIS A 31 -6.52 18.91 -9.24
C HIS A 31 -7.19 17.92 -10.21
N GLN A 32 -6.86 17.99 -11.51
CA GLN A 32 -7.38 17.08 -12.52
C GLN A 32 -6.56 15.80 -12.55
N VAL A 33 -7.22 14.66 -12.75
CA VAL A 33 -6.55 13.39 -13.01
C VAL A 33 -5.87 13.47 -14.38
N MET A 34 -4.55 13.42 -14.40
CA MET A 34 -3.75 13.39 -15.62
C MET A 34 -3.58 11.96 -16.13
N ARG A 35 -3.46 10.99 -15.22
CA ARG A 35 -3.19 9.60 -15.56
C ARG A 35 -3.86 8.65 -14.58
N MET A 36 -4.30 7.50 -15.10
CA MET A 36 -4.81 6.37 -14.35
C MET A 36 -3.98 5.14 -14.68
N VAL A 37 -3.37 4.53 -13.67
CA VAL A 37 -2.44 3.41 -13.83
C VAL A 37 -3.02 2.20 -13.08
N PRO A 38 -3.36 1.10 -13.78
CA PRO A 38 -3.78 -0.13 -13.12
C PRO A 38 -2.64 -0.73 -12.29
N VAL A 39 -2.89 -1.00 -11.02
CA VAL A 39 -1.91 -1.61 -10.12
C VAL A 39 -2.01 -3.12 -10.16
N LYS A 40 -0.90 -3.78 -10.49
CA LYS A 40 -0.83 -5.22 -10.70
C LYS A 40 0.34 -5.87 -10.00
N TYR A 41 0.11 -7.08 -9.51
CA TYR A 41 1.15 -7.99 -9.08
C TYR A 41 1.00 -9.26 -9.92
N GLN A 42 2.02 -9.56 -10.73
CA GLN A 42 1.91 -10.53 -11.83
C GLN A 42 0.73 -10.13 -12.75
N ASP A 43 -0.14 -11.08 -13.12
CA ASP A 43 -1.31 -10.82 -13.96
C ASP A 43 -2.56 -10.36 -13.18
N ASN A 44 -2.43 -10.20 -11.86
CA ASN A 44 -3.55 -9.99 -10.94
C ASN A 44 -3.65 -8.53 -10.49
N ASP A 45 -4.88 -8.06 -10.32
CA ASP A 45 -5.15 -6.72 -9.82
C ASP A 45 -4.87 -6.65 -8.32
N VAL A 46 -4.26 -5.55 -7.87
CA VAL A 46 -4.00 -5.26 -6.45
C VAL A 46 -4.96 -4.17 -6.01
N ARG A 47 -5.89 -4.50 -5.11
CA ARG A 47 -6.98 -3.61 -4.66
C ARG A 47 -6.84 -3.19 -3.21
N TYR A 48 -7.72 -2.30 -2.77
CA TYR A 48 -7.77 -1.81 -1.39
C TYR A 48 -6.48 -1.09 -0.97
N LEU A 49 -5.83 -0.44 -1.94
CA LEU A 49 -4.74 0.49 -1.71
C LEU A 49 -5.31 1.68 -0.94
N ASN A 50 -4.74 1.92 0.23
CA ASN A 50 -5.25 2.91 1.15
C ASN A 50 -4.25 4.05 1.27
N GLU A 51 -3.60 4.20 2.41
CA GLU A 51 -2.57 5.23 2.60
C GLU A 51 -1.38 5.02 1.65
N LEU A 52 -0.78 6.13 1.19
CA LEU A 52 0.31 6.17 0.22
C LEU A 52 1.47 6.99 0.76
N GLU A 53 2.70 6.61 0.40
CA GLU A 53 3.89 7.44 0.56
C GLU A 53 4.82 7.30 -0.67
N TYR A 54 5.47 8.38 -1.09
CA TYR A 54 6.44 8.34 -2.20
C TYR A 54 7.85 8.21 -1.65
N ILE A 55 8.55 7.14 -2.05
CA ILE A 55 9.87 6.80 -1.51
C ILE A 55 10.78 6.37 -2.66
N ASN A 56 11.81 7.17 -2.93
CA ASN A 56 12.90 6.85 -3.86
C ASN A 56 12.44 6.38 -5.26
N GLY A 57 11.45 7.04 -5.86
CA GLY A 57 10.95 6.66 -7.20
C GLY A 57 9.66 5.84 -7.19
N GLU A 58 9.30 5.27 -6.05
CA GLU A 58 8.22 4.29 -5.93
C GLU A 58 7.08 4.83 -5.06
N VAL A 59 5.84 4.40 -5.33
CA VAL A 59 4.70 4.66 -4.45
C VAL A 59 4.47 3.45 -3.55
N TRP A 60 4.59 3.65 -2.25
CA TRP A 60 4.34 2.65 -1.24
C TRP A 60 2.90 2.78 -0.78
N ALA A 61 2.16 1.69 -0.74
CA ALA A 61 0.75 1.70 -0.44
C ALA A 61 0.40 0.70 0.66
N ASN A 62 -0.23 1.15 1.74
CA ASN A 62 -0.85 0.24 2.69
C ASN A 62 -1.97 -0.56 2.01
N ALA A 63 -1.93 -1.88 2.19
CA ALA A 63 -3.00 -2.77 1.74
C ALA A 63 -4.04 -2.95 2.86
N PHE A 64 -5.20 -2.33 2.71
CA PHE A 64 -6.19 -2.20 3.80
C PHE A 64 -6.58 -3.53 4.43
N LYS A 65 -6.64 -3.56 5.77
CA LYS A 65 -6.95 -4.75 6.59
C LYS A 65 -5.93 -5.91 6.45
N THR A 66 -4.75 -5.64 5.92
CA THR A 66 -3.59 -6.55 6.01
C THR A 66 -2.44 -5.86 6.76
N ASP A 67 -1.37 -6.60 7.03
CA ASP A 67 -0.11 -6.05 7.57
C ASP A 67 0.95 -5.89 6.46
N CYS A 68 0.49 -5.64 5.24
CA CYS A 68 1.32 -5.53 4.06
C CYS A 68 1.36 -4.11 3.49
N ILE A 69 2.49 -3.76 2.91
CA ILE A 69 2.67 -2.57 2.06
C ILE A 69 3.13 -3.04 0.68
N ALA A 70 2.47 -2.58 -0.37
CA ALA A 70 2.89 -2.79 -1.75
C ALA A 70 3.85 -1.67 -2.17
N ILE A 71 4.95 -2.02 -2.83
CA ILE A 71 5.87 -1.07 -3.47
C ILE A 71 5.54 -1.04 -4.96
N ILE A 72 5.05 0.09 -5.46
CA ILE A 72 4.43 0.23 -6.78
C ILE A 72 5.23 1.19 -7.63
N SER A 73 5.62 0.75 -8.83
CA SER A 73 6.14 1.63 -9.87
C SER A 73 5.04 2.56 -10.36
N PRO A 74 5.12 3.89 -10.14
CA PRO A 74 4.06 4.82 -10.55
C PRO A 74 3.90 4.91 -12.07
N ASP A 75 4.95 4.54 -12.81
CA ASP A 75 4.97 4.56 -14.26
C ASP A 75 4.26 3.35 -14.86
N SER A 76 4.49 2.15 -14.33
CA SER A 76 3.96 0.91 -14.91
C SER A 76 2.74 0.37 -14.17
N GLY A 77 2.57 0.72 -12.89
CA GLY A 77 1.60 0.13 -11.98
C GLY A 77 2.01 -1.25 -11.45
N ILE A 78 3.19 -1.74 -11.83
CA ILE A 78 3.66 -3.04 -11.37
C ILE A 78 4.14 -2.93 -9.92
N VAL A 79 3.67 -3.85 -9.08
CA VAL A 79 4.20 -4.06 -7.74
C VAL A 79 5.58 -4.71 -7.86
N VAL A 80 6.62 -3.96 -7.51
CA VAL A 80 8.02 -4.39 -7.59
C VAL A 80 8.52 -5.03 -6.29
N GLY A 81 7.74 -4.91 -5.21
CA GLY A 81 8.08 -5.50 -3.91
C GLY A 81 6.94 -5.44 -2.91
N TRP A 82 7.09 -6.21 -1.84
CA TRP A 82 6.17 -6.23 -0.70
C TRP A 82 6.95 -6.04 0.59
N VAL A 83 6.38 -5.26 1.51
CA VAL A 83 6.86 -5.14 2.88
C VAL A 83 5.86 -5.80 3.81
N PHE A 84 6.39 -6.59 4.73
CA PHE A 84 5.65 -7.41 5.66
C PHE A 84 5.85 -6.92 7.09
N LEU A 85 4.77 -6.52 7.76
CA LEU A 85 4.80 -5.90 9.09
C LEU A 85 4.02 -6.67 10.16
N HIS A 86 3.76 -7.96 9.92
CA HIS A 86 2.96 -8.81 10.83
C HIS A 86 3.49 -8.78 12.28
N GLU A 87 4.82 -8.74 12.44
CA GLU A 87 5.49 -8.69 13.74
C GLU A 87 5.22 -7.40 14.54
N LEU A 88 4.93 -6.28 13.88
CA LEU A 88 4.67 -5.01 14.57
C LEU A 88 3.32 -5.03 15.30
N ARG A 89 2.31 -5.71 14.75
CA ARG A 89 0.98 -5.78 15.36
C ARG A 89 0.99 -6.57 16.67
N HIS A 90 1.82 -7.61 16.78
CA HIS A 90 1.94 -8.40 18.01
C HIS A 90 2.39 -7.57 19.23
N HIS A 91 3.04 -6.43 18.98
CA HIS A 91 3.49 -5.52 20.03
C HIS A 91 2.43 -4.46 20.41
N SER A 92 1.27 -4.41 19.72
CA SER A 92 0.17 -3.51 20.06
C SER A 92 -0.75 -4.14 21.12
N PRO A 93 -1.04 -3.44 22.25
CA PRO A 93 -1.92 -3.95 23.31
C PRO A 93 -3.38 -4.17 22.87
N ASN A 94 -3.77 -3.67 21.68
CA ASN A 94 -5.13 -3.78 21.11
C ASN A 94 -5.25 -4.76 19.92
N SER A 95 -4.22 -5.59 19.69
CA SER A 95 -4.03 -6.48 18.52
C SER A 95 -5.17 -7.46 18.16
N GLY A 96 -6.28 -7.49 18.91
CA GLY A 96 -7.44 -8.35 18.68
C GLY A 96 -8.61 -7.71 17.89
N ASN A 97 -8.65 -6.40 17.65
CA ASN A 97 -9.82 -5.73 17.02
C ASN A 97 -9.55 -5.16 15.61
N MET A 98 -9.50 -6.03 14.60
CA MET A 98 -9.29 -5.64 13.19
C MET A 98 -10.41 -4.79 12.57
N ALA A 99 -11.51 -4.54 13.27
CA ALA A 99 -12.57 -3.68 12.75
C ALA A 99 -12.11 -2.22 12.62
N HIS A 100 -11.24 -1.78 13.52
CA HIS A 100 -10.79 -0.38 13.61
C HIS A 100 -9.28 -0.21 13.82
N ASP A 101 -8.58 -1.25 14.27
CA ASP A 101 -7.13 -1.28 14.48
C ASP A 101 -6.45 -1.92 13.24
N VAL A 102 -6.01 -1.07 12.31
CA VAL A 102 -5.37 -1.50 11.05
C VAL A 102 -4.13 -0.67 10.78
N LEU A 103 -3.10 -1.32 10.22
CA LEU A 103 -1.92 -0.66 9.65
C LEU A 103 -2.38 0.40 8.63
N ASN A 104 -1.98 1.65 8.85
CA ASN A 104 -2.37 2.80 8.05
C ASN A 104 -1.51 4.00 8.45
N GLY A 105 -0.63 4.45 7.56
CA GLY A 105 0.28 5.55 7.81
C GLY A 105 1.72 5.10 7.58
N ILE A 106 2.33 5.68 6.56
CA ILE A 106 3.71 5.50 6.13
C ILE A 106 4.28 6.92 6.00
N ALA A 107 5.47 7.15 6.53
CA ALA A 107 6.13 8.44 6.34
C ALA A 107 7.63 8.23 6.07
N TRP A 108 8.15 9.00 5.13
CA TRP A 108 9.54 8.95 4.73
C TRP A 108 10.25 10.27 5.03
N ASP A 109 11.35 10.15 5.77
CA ASP A 109 12.30 11.22 5.98
C ASP A 109 13.45 11.05 4.98
N GLU A 110 13.39 11.81 3.88
CA GLU A 110 14.37 11.73 2.80
C GLU A 110 15.79 12.12 3.26
N ASP A 111 15.90 13.18 4.08
CA ASP A 111 17.18 13.73 4.53
C ASP A 111 17.96 12.75 5.42
N ASN A 112 17.26 11.99 6.27
CA ASN A 112 17.88 11.07 7.22
C ASN A 112 17.67 9.58 6.86
N HIS A 113 16.98 9.31 5.76
CA HIS A 113 16.62 7.97 5.30
C HIS A 113 15.90 7.12 6.35
N ARG A 114 14.86 7.68 6.98
CA ARG A 114 14.08 7.01 8.03
C ARG A 114 12.67 6.72 7.56
N LEU A 115 12.25 5.47 7.74
CA LEU A 115 10.90 5.01 7.43
C LEU A 115 10.10 4.88 8.73
N PHE A 116 8.95 5.54 8.77
CA PHE A 116 8.04 5.47 9.90
C PHE A 116 6.73 4.81 9.49
N VAL A 117 6.18 3.99 10.39
CA VAL A 117 4.88 3.34 10.20
C VAL A 117 4.04 3.40 11.46
N THR A 118 2.72 3.46 11.28
CA THR A 118 1.74 3.41 12.38
C THR A 118 0.42 2.82 11.88
N GLY A 119 -0.63 2.93 12.69
CA GLY A 119 -1.96 2.45 12.36
C GLY A 119 -3.06 3.23 13.04
N LYS A 120 -4.29 2.98 12.59
CA LYS A 120 -5.48 3.60 13.18
C LYS A 120 -5.59 3.14 14.63
N LEU A 121 -5.63 4.10 15.56
CA LEU A 121 -5.72 3.88 17.01
C LEU A 121 -4.50 3.17 17.63
N TRP A 122 -3.36 3.12 16.92
CA TRP A 122 -2.14 2.60 17.50
C TRP A 122 -1.64 3.58 18.57
N PRO A 123 -1.20 3.08 19.75
CA PRO A 123 -0.58 3.94 20.77
C PRO A 123 0.85 4.35 20.40
N THR A 124 1.40 3.78 19.32
CA THR A 124 2.82 3.87 18.98
C THR A 124 3.01 4.19 17.49
N LEU A 125 4.04 4.99 17.21
CA LEU A 125 4.65 5.16 15.90
C LEU A 125 6.02 4.49 15.91
N TYR A 126 6.31 3.69 14.89
CA TYR A 126 7.56 2.93 14.78
C TYR A 126 8.46 3.54 13.72
N GLU A 127 9.72 3.80 14.05
CA GLU A 127 10.79 3.86 13.06
C GLU A 127 11.22 2.43 12.72
N ILE A 128 11.28 2.09 11.44
CA ILE A 128 11.60 0.72 10.99
C ILE A 128 12.77 0.71 10.01
N LYS A 129 13.48 -0.42 9.99
CA LYS A 129 14.50 -0.73 8.97
C LYS A 129 14.12 -2.04 8.30
N LEU A 130 14.13 -2.04 6.97
CA LEU A 130 13.79 -3.22 6.21
C LEU A 130 14.99 -4.15 6.05
N ARG A 131 14.73 -5.45 6.13
CA ARG A 131 15.69 -6.49 5.76
C ARG A 131 15.13 -7.20 4.54
N HIS A 132 15.93 -7.27 3.48
CA HIS A 132 15.58 -8.09 2.33
C HIS A 132 15.50 -9.57 2.72
N ILE A 133 14.50 -10.25 2.20
CA ILE A 133 14.32 -11.69 2.33
C ILE A 133 14.10 -12.29 0.94
N GLU A 134 14.69 -13.45 0.69
CA GLU A 134 14.41 -14.20 -0.54
C GLU A 134 13.13 -14.99 -0.36
N GLY A 135 12.06 -14.50 -0.98
CA GLY A 135 10.73 -15.07 -0.82
C GLY A 135 10.13 -14.82 0.57
N PRO A 136 8.80 -14.96 0.68
CA PRO A 136 8.09 -14.78 1.94
C PRO A 136 8.39 -15.90 2.95
N PRO A 137 8.57 -15.61 4.26
CA PRO A 137 9.03 -16.59 5.25
C PRO A 137 7.98 -17.67 5.54
N ASP A 138 6.69 -17.31 5.44
CA ASP A 138 5.57 -18.09 5.99
C ASP A 138 4.46 -18.39 4.97
N GLY A 139 4.82 -18.52 3.68
CA GLY A 139 3.86 -18.86 2.61
C GLY A 139 3.77 -17.80 1.52
N SER A 140 2.89 -17.95 0.52
CA SER A 140 2.87 -17.04 -0.65
C SER A 140 2.40 -15.62 -0.28
N ILE A 141 2.66 -14.64 -1.16
CA ILE A 141 2.20 -13.25 -0.97
C ILE A 141 0.68 -13.21 -0.76
N GLU A 142 -0.07 -14.04 -1.49
CA GLU A 142 -1.53 -14.14 -1.41
C GLU A 142 -1.99 -14.67 -0.05
N GLN A 143 -1.17 -15.47 0.62
CA GLN A 143 -1.45 -15.96 1.98
C GLN A 143 -1.17 -14.89 3.04
N LEU A 144 -0.07 -14.13 2.88
CA LEU A 144 0.33 -13.08 3.81
C LEU A 144 -0.50 -11.80 3.66
N CYS A 145 -0.93 -11.48 2.44
CA CYS A 145 -1.69 -10.29 2.07
C CYS A 145 -3.04 -10.68 1.45
N PRO A 146 -3.90 -11.42 2.17
CA PRO A 146 -5.08 -12.03 1.59
C PRO A 146 -6.11 -10.99 1.15
N ARG A 147 -6.87 -11.30 0.09
CA ARG A 147 -7.99 -10.51 -0.46
C ARG A 147 -7.59 -9.20 -1.15
N ILE A 148 -6.30 -8.88 -1.20
CA ILE A 148 -5.74 -7.70 -1.87
C ILE A 148 -5.42 -8.02 -3.33
N ILE A 149 -4.87 -9.20 -3.59
CA ILE A 149 -4.57 -9.71 -4.93
C ILE A 149 -5.81 -10.44 -5.44
N ILE A 150 -6.46 -9.90 -6.46
CA ILE A 150 -7.64 -10.50 -7.08
C ILE A 150 -7.26 -11.00 -8.48
N PRO A 151 -7.55 -12.27 -8.81
CA PRO A 151 -7.35 -12.78 -10.16
C PRO A 151 -7.92 -11.81 -11.19
N GLY A 152 -7.12 -11.43 -12.18
CA GLY A 152 -7.60 -10.64 -13.30
C GLY A 152 -8.85 -11.31 -13.86
N SER A 153 -9.92 -10.54 -14.07
CA SER A 153 -11.23 -11.05 -14.48
C SER A 153 -11.16 -11.82 -15.80
N GLY A 154 -10.80 -13.09 -15.76
CA GLY A 154 -11.41 -14.10 -16.61
C GLY A 154 -12.83 -14.27 -16.11
N ASN A 155 -13.82 -14.21 -17.03
CA ASN A 155 -15.22 -14.46 -16.75
C ASN A 155 -15.40 -15.71 -15.87
N PHE A 156 -15.56 -15.52 -14.56
CA PHE A 156 -16.13 -16.53 -13.69
C PHE A 156 -17.47 -15.98 -13.22
N PRO A 157 -18.59 -16.57 -13.64
CA PRO A 157 -19.89 -16.17 -13.13
C PRO A 157 -19.89 -16.46 -11.63
N LEU A 158 -20.27 -15.44 -10.84
CA LEU A 158 -20.58 -15.63 -9.43
C LEU A 158 -21.79 -16.57 -9.34
N LEU A 159 -21.64 -17.67 -8.61
CA LEU A 159 -22.77 -18.45 -8.07
C LEU A 159 -23.25 -17.77 -6.77
#